data_AF-A0A366Y0C1-F1
#
_entry.id   AF-A0A366Y0C1-F1
#
_cell.length_a   1.000
_cell.length_b   1.000
_cell.length_c   1.000
_cell.angle_alpha   90.00
_cell.angle_beta   90.00
_cell.angle_gamma   90.00
#
_symmetry.space_group_name_H-M   'P 1'
#
loop_
_entity.id
_entity.type
_entity.pdbx_description
1 polymer ?
#
loop_
_entity_poly.entity_id
_entity_poly.type
_entity_poly.pdbx_seq_one_letter_code
_entity_poly.pdbx_strand_id
1 'polypeptide(L)'
;MKRADRKKQTKQKILKAALTLFREKGFNNTTVQEITKKANVAKGTFFNHFPTKKSIMIELAQERIDTALELLEKGFIVTMPIQKQIESLLNHLFAYYHIDYSLTEQMWKQVIKNDEAFHKLWGILIHRGIQRGEFYDNLDFTTWCDILNSHVYYILSTSTEAKTKQRFISEITRLISSSLEAIAIKRGNNSMEKLVLLGGGYGGMRIMQKLLDKNLPDHVQITLIDRLPYHCLKTEYYALAAGTASDQHIRVSFPDDPRLMIKYGEITKIDLNQKQVLLKEDEPVDYDKLIIGLGCEDKYHNVPGADEYTLSIQTIDASRETYQALNNAKPEAIIGIVGGGLSGIELASELHESRPDLKIKLFDRGESILSMFPRRLGSYVQNWFIERGVEIYNRSNITKVEENTLFNHDEAVYCDKIVWTAGIQANRIVREMDVEKDNSGRVVLNKHHQVPKYEDVYVVGDCASLPHAPSAQLAEEQGEQIALVLQKTWNNEALPELPEIKLKGVLGSLGKKHGFGVMANRPLTGRVPRLLKSGILWMYKNHSG
;
A
#
# COMPACT_ATOMS: atom_id res chain seq x y z
N MET A 1 24.94 -19.78 65.74
CA MET A 1 24.16 -19.91 64.48
C MET A 1 22.79 -19.28 64.70
N LYS A 2 22.38 -18.26 63.92
CA LYS A 2 21.11 -17.56 64.16
C LYS A 2 19.95 -18.53 63.93
N ARG A 3 18.84 -18.39 64.67
CA ARG A 3 17.66 -19.27 64.61
C ARG A 3 17.12 -19.44 63.16
N ALA A 4 17.27 -18.42 62.33
CA ALA A 4 16.92 -18.42 60.91
C ALA A 4 17.79 -19.39 60.07
N ASP A 5 19.10 -19.44 60.31
CA ASP A 5 20.04 -20.29 59.57
C ASP A 5 19.76 -21.78 59.83
N ARG A 6 19.43 -22.13 61.07
CA ARG A 6 19.07 -23.50 61.47
C ARG A 6 17.75 -23.95 60.81
N LYS A 7 16.78 -23.03 60.69
CA LYS A 7 15.51 -23.27 59.99
C LYS A 7 15.75 -23.54 58.49
N LYS A 8 16.59 -22.73 57.83
CA LYS A 8 16.94 -22.90 56.40
C LYS A 8 17.70 -24.22 56.14
N GLN A 9 18.70 -24.54 56.96
CA GLN A 9 19.44 -25.81 56.85
C GLN A 9 18.55 -27.04 57.05
N THR A 10 17.62 -26.99 58.00
CA THR A 10 16.68 -28.11 58.25
C THR A 10 15.74 -28.30 57.06
N LYS A 11 15.22 -27.21 56.48
CA LYS A 11 14.40 -27.24 55.26
C LYS A 11 15.15 -27.89 54.10
N GLN A 12 16.40 -27.48 53.85
CA GLN A 12 17.22 -28.06 52.78
C GLN A 12 17.56 -29.55 52.99
N LYS A 13 17.81 -29.99 54.23
CA LYS A 13 18.02 -31.42 54.54
C LYS A 13 16.79 -32.26 54.16
N ILE A 14 15.59 -31.77 54.49
CA ILE A 14 14.33 -32.43 54.14
C ILE A 14 14.16 -32.49 52.62
N LEU A 15 14.39 -31.38 51.90
CA LEU A 15 14.30 -31.34 50.43
C LEU A 15 15.26 -32.33 49.77
N LYS A 16 16.52 -32.36 50.18
CA LYS A 16 17.54 -33.27 49.62
C LYS A 16 17.19 -34.74 49.87
N ALA A 17 16.72 -35.06 51.08
CA ALA A 17 16.29 -36.41 51.43
C ALA A 17 15.07 -36.85 50.61
N ALA A 18 14.08 -35.96 50.46
CA ALA A 18 12.89 -36.20 49.67
C ALA A 18 13.20 -36.41 48.19
N LEU A 19 14.00 -35.52 47.59
CA LEU A 19 14.45 -35.62 46.19
C LEU A 19 15.15 -36.97 45.93
N THR A 20 16.00 -37.41 46.86
CA THR A 20 16.72 -38.68 46.75
C THR A 20 15.74 -39.85 46.76
N LEU A 21 14.80 -39.88 47.70
CA LEU A 21 13.81 -40.96 47.79
C LEU A 21 12.82 -40.96 46.62
N PHE A 22 12.44 -39.78 46.13
CA PHE A 22 11.56 -39.66 44.97
C PHE A 22 12.21 -40.28 43.72
N ARG A 23 13.51 -40.07 43.52
CA ARG A 23 14.26 -40.71 42.42
C ARG A 23 14.41 -42.22 42.60
N GLU A 24 14.57 -42.70 43.83
CA GLU A 24 14.81 -44.13 44.11
C GLU A 24 13.56 -45.00 43.91
N LYS A 25 12.37 -44.50 44.25
CA LYS A 25 11.15 -45.33 44.27
C LYS A 25 9.86 -44.62 43.82
N GLY A 26 9.97 -43.38 43.37
CA GLY A 26 8.84 -42.55 42.97
C GLY A 26 8.20 -41.79 44.13
N PHE A 27 7.59 -40.65 43.78
CA PHE A 27 6.88 -39.80 44.74
C PHE A 27 5.74 -40.54 45.46
N ASN A 28 4.92 -41.31 44.73
CA ASN A 28 3.76 -42.00 45.29
C ASN A 28 4.15 -43.04 46.35
N ASN A 29 5.24 -43.78 46.12
CA ASN A 29 5.73 -44.84 47.02
C ASN A 29 6.63 -44.31 48.15
N THR A 30 6.86 -43.00 48.24
CA THR A 30 7.64 -42.37 49.30
C THR A 30 6.74 -41.85 50.42
N THR A 31 6.96 -42.27 51.66
CA THR A 31 6.21 -41.78 52.83
C THR A 31 6.96 -40.64 53.52
N VAL A 32 6.20 -39.79 54.24
CA VAL A 32 6.80 -38.72 55.08
C VAL A 32 7.76 -39.31 56.12
N GLN A 33 7.46 -40.51 56.63
CA GLN A 33 8.29 -41.19 57.63
C GLN A 33 9.68 -41.52 57.08
N GLU A 34 9.76 -42.01 55.85
CA GLU A 34 11.04 -42.33 55.22
C GLU A 34 11.86 -41.08 54.90
N ILE A 35 11.20 -40.00 54.49
CA ILE A 35 11.85 -38.70 54.29
C ILE A 35 12.45 -38.20 55.60
N THR A 36 11.67 -38.24 56.69
CA THR A 36 12.14 -37.79 58.01
C THR A 36 13.30 -38.64 58.54
N LYS A 37 13.25 -39.96 58.33
CA LYS A 37 14.33 -40.89 58.68
C LYS A 37 15.60 -40.58 57.88
N LYS A 38 15.51 -40.38 56.56
CA LYS A 38 16.67 -40.08 55.70
C LYS A 38 17.24 -38.68 55.94
N ALA A 39 16.40 -37.70 56.30
CA ALA A 39 16.82 -36.35 56.66
C ALA A 39 17.38 -36.23 58.11
N ASN A 40 17.25 -37.29 58.91
CA ASN A 40 17.56 -37.32 60.34
C ASN A 40 16.85 -36.18 61.12
N VAL A 41 15.52 -36.09 60.97
CA VAL A 41 14.66 -35.11 61.66
C VAL A 41 13.43 -35.79 62.25
N ALA A 42 12.84 -35.20 63.29
CA ALA A 42 11.59 -35.69 63.85
C ALA A 42 10.40 -35.47 62.88
N LYS A 43 9.39 -36.33 62.92
CA LYS A 43 8.19 -36.23 62.08
C LYS A 43 7.46 -34.89 62.26
N GLY A 44 7.36 -34.37 63.49
CA GLY A 44 6.79 -33.04 63.75
C GLY A 44 7.58 -31.90 63.11
N THR A 45 8.91 -32.03 63.02
CA THR A 45 9.78 -31.04 62.36
C THR A 45 9.47 -30.95 60.86
N PHE A 46 9.11 -32.05 60.20
CA PHE A 46 8.70 -32.02 58.80
C PHE A 46 7.49 -31.10 58.59
N PHE A 47 6.43 -31.28 59.38
CA PHE A 47 5.19 -30.51 59.21
C PHE A 47 5.34 -29.03 59.56
N ASN A 48 6.35 -28.65 60.36
CA ASN A 48 6.71 -27.25 60.60
C ASN A 48 7.27 -26.54 59.36
N HIS A 49 7.80 -27.31 58.39
CA HIS A 49 8.37 -26.79 57.15
C HIS A 49 7.50 -27.07 55.93
N PHE A 50 6.81 -28.21 55.93
CA PHE A 50 6.07 -28.76 54.80
C PHE A 50 4.73 -29.32 55.30
N PRO A 51 3.61 -28.59 55.12
CA PRO A 51 2.29 -29.04 55.58
C PRO A 51 1.89 -30.40 55.00
N THR A 52 2.37 -30.74 53.81
CA THR A 52 2.09 -32.01 53.13
C THR A 52 3.31 -32.52 52.37
N LYS A 53 3.35 -33.81 52.02
CA LYS A 53 4.36 -34.36 51.09
C LYS A 53 4.36 -33.62 49.74
N LYS A 54 3.19 -33.15 49.28
CA LYS A 54 3.05 -32.35 48.05
C LYS A 54 3.71 -30.98 48.15
N SER A 55 3.76 -30.37 49.33
CA SER A 55 4.41 -29.06 49.50
C SER A 55 5.93 -29.08 49.25
N ILE A 56 6.58 -30.25 49.32
CA ILE A 56 7.96 -30.42 48.84
C ILE A 56 8.06 -30.16 47.34
N MET A 57 7.10 -30.63 46.56
CA MET A 57 7.10 -30.47 45.10
C MET A 57 6.97 -29.01 44.70
N ILE A 58 6.10 -28.27 45.40
CA ILE A 58 5.92 -26.83 45.20
C ILE A 58 7.22 -26.10 45.51
N GLU A 59 7.87 -26.43 46.63
CA GLU A 59 9.14 -25.81 47.01
C GLU A 59 10.28 -26.09 46.01
N LEU A 60 10.38 -27.33 45.51
CA LEU A 60 11.37 -27.69 44.48
C LEU A 60 11.14 -26.96 43.16
N ALA A 61 9.89 -26.69 42.81
CA ALA A 61 9.56 -25.89 41.64
C ALA A 61 9.87 -24.41 41.85
N GLN A 62 9.57 -23.89 43.04
CA GLN A 62 9.74 -22.48 43.39
C GLN A 62 11.19 -22.02 43.18
N GLU A 63 12.17 -22.82 43.61
CA GLU A 63 13.60 -22.51 43.39
C GLU A 63 13.92 -22.29 41.89
N ARG A 64 13.27 -23.06 41.00
CA ARG A 64 13.49 -22.93 39.55
C ARG A 64 12.78 -21.72 38.96
N ILE A 65 11.58 -21.41 39.46
CA ILE A 65 10.81 -20.23 39.08
C ILE A 65 11.57 -18.96 39.47
N ASP A 66 12.14 -18.92 40.68
CA ASP A 66 12.90 -17.77 41.16
C ASP A 66 14.10 -17.51 40.24
N THR A 67 14.86 -18.55 39.88
CA THR A 67 15.95 -18.42 38.89
C THR A 67 15.42 -18.04 37.49
N ALA A 68 14.23 -18.52 37.11
CA ALA A 68 13.63 -18.17 35.82
C ALA A 68 13.24 -16.69 35.74
N LEU A 69 12.71 -16.13 36.83
CA LEU A 69 12.41 -14.70 36.94
C LEU A 69 13.68 -13.86 36.81
N GLU A 70 14.76 -14.25 37.49
CA GLU A 70 16.06 -13.59 37.36
C GLU A 70 16.59 -13.62 35.91
N LEU A 71 16.46 -14.75 35.21
CA LEU A 71 16.86 -14.88 33.81
C LEU A 71 16.02 -14.01 32.86
N LEU A 72 14.72 -13.84 33.15
CA LEU A 72 13.84 -12.99 32.37
C LEU A 72 14.08 -11.50 32.64
N GLU A 73 14.61 -11.14 33.80
CA GLU A 73 14.96 -9.76 34.16
C GLU A 73 16.37 -9.36 33.69
N LYS A 74 17.32 -10.31 33.57
CA LYS A 74 18.75 -10.02 33.33
C LYS A 74 19.36 -10.94 32.26
N GLY A 75 20.09 -10.35 31.30
CA GLY A 75 20.97 -11.08 30.36
C GLY A 75 20.53 -11.06 28.88
N PHE A 76 21.27 -11.79 28.04
CA PHE A 76 21.07 -11.86 26.58
C PHE A 76 19.74 -12.48 26.15
N ILE A 77 19.06 -13.21 27.05
CA ILE A 77 17.71 -13.73 26.80
C ILE A 77 16.73 -12.58 26.51
N VAL A 78 16.89 -11.43 27.17
CA VAL A 78 16.01 -10.27 26.98
C VAL A 78 16.06 -9.75 25.54
N THR A 79 17.19 -9.87 24.84
CA THR A 79 17.36 -9.41 23.46
C THR A 79 16.88 -10.40 22.40
N MET A 80 16.52 -11.63 22.79
CA MET A 80 16.02 -12.64 21.84
C MET A 80 14.55 -12.37 21.45
N PRO A 81 14.07 -12.91 20.31
CA PRO A 81 12.64 -12.97 20.00
C PRO A 81 11.85 -13.70 21.10
N ILE A 82 10.59 -13.32 21.36
CA ILE A 82 9.81 -13.88 22.47
C ILE A 82 9.64 -15.39 22.37
N GLN A 83 9.47 -15.93 21.16
CA GLN A 83 9.41 -17.39 20.96
C GLN A 83 10.67 -18.10 21.51
N LYS A 84 11.85 -17.51 21.31
CA LYS A 84 13.13 -18.02 21.83
C LYS A 84 13.27 -17.82 23.33
N GLN A 85 12.69 -16.75 23.87
CA GLN A 85 12.60 -16.56 25.33
C GLN A 85 11.69 -17.61 25.98
N ILE A 86 10.53 -17.92 25.38
CA ILE A 86 9.62 -18.98 25.82
C ILE A 86 10.33 -20.34 25.78
N GLU A 87 11.00 -20.65 24.68
CA GLU A 87 11.77 -21.90 24.53
C GLU A 87 12.88 -22.01 25.60
N SER A 88 13.60 -20.92 25.87
CA SER A 88 14.65 -20.87 26.89
C SER A 88 14.09 -21.01 28.31
N LEU A 89 12.97 -20.36 28.60
CA LEU A 89 12.24 -20.46 29.86
C LEU A 89 11.80 -21.91 30.11
N LEU A 90 11.13 -22.54 29.13
CA LEU A 90 10.71 -23.94 29.22
C LEU A 90 11.92 -24.87 29.40
N ASN A 91 13.02 -24.62 28.69
CA ASN A 91 14.25 -25.38 28.86
C ASN A 91 14.81 -25.34 30.28
N HIS A 92 14.72 -24.19 30.94
CA HIS A 92 15.16 -24.03 32.33
C HIS A 92 14.19 -24.70 33.31
N LEU A 93 12.89 -24.39 33.23
CA LEU A 93 11.85 -24.96 34.11
C LEU A 93 11.82 -26.49 34.03
N PHE A 94 12.03 -27.06 32.84
CA PHE A 94 11.99 -28.51 32.63
C PHE A 94 13.39 -29.15 32.51
N ALA A 95 14.47 -28.53 33.00
CA ALA A 95 15.81 -29.12 32.84
C ALA A 95 15.96 -30.54 33.43
N TYR A 96 15.22 -30.91 34.49
CA TYR A 96 15.26 -32.25 35.09
C TYR A 96 14.27 -33.25 34.49
N TYR A 97 13.58 -32.88 33.42
CA TYR A 97 12.58 -33.74 32.76
C TYR A 97 13.14 -35.09 32.32
N HIS A 98 14.41 -35.14 31.91
CA HIS A 98 15.10 -36.36 31.49
C HIS A 98 15.54 -37.27 32.65
N ILE A 99 15.52 -36.78 33.89
CA ILE A 99 15.99 -37.51 35.07
C ILE A 99 14.85 -38.34 35.68
N ASP A 100 13.67 -37.74 35.83
CA ASP A 100 12.48 -38.42 36.36
C ASP A 100 11.23 -37.70 35.82
N TYR A 101 10.64 -38.30 34.79
CA TYR A 101 9.47 -37.75 34.11
C TYR A 101 8.25 -37.68 35.05
N SER A 102 7.95 -38.76 35.78
CA SER A 102 6.79 -38.83 36.66
C SER A 102 6.88 -37.80 37.79
N LEU A 103 8.08 -37.60 38.33
CA LEU A 103 8.32 -36.57 39.33
C LEU A 103 8.17 -35.16 38.75
N THR A 104 8.71 -34.91 37.56
CA THR A 104 8.61 -33.62 36.87
C THR A 104 7.16 -33.28 36.53
N GLU A 105 6.41 -34.25 36.05
CA GLU A 105 4.98 -34.15 35.75
C GLU A 105 4.17 -33.78 37.00
N GLN A 106 4.35 -34.56 38.07
CA GLN A 106 3.64 -34.31 39.33
C GLN A 106 4.04 -32.97 39.94
N MET A 107 5.29 -32.55 39.80
CA MET A 107 5.77 -31.25 40.27
C MET A 107 5.02 -30.11 39.60
N TRP A 108 5.12 -30.04 38.27
CA TRP A 108 4.62 -28.90 37.51
C TRP A 108 3.09 -28.89 37.42
N LYS A 109 2.42 -30.05 37.47
CA LYS A 109 0.95 -30.11 37.62
C LYS A 109 0.44 -29.48 38.93
N GLN A 110 1.20 -29.57 40.03
CA GLN A 110 0.80 -28.90 41.28
C GLN A 110 1.02 -27.39 41.22
N VAL A 111 2.09 -26.96 40.55
CA VAL A 111 2.43 -25.54 40.44
C VAL A 111 1.46 -24.81 39.51
N ILE A 112 1.15 -25.40 38.34
CA ILE A 112 0.21 -24.81 37.37
C ILE A 112 -1.19 -24.69 37.98
N LYS A 113 -1.61 -25.63 38.84
CA LYS A 113 -2.90 -25.56 39.54
C LYS A 113 -3.00 -24.41 40.57
N ASN A 114 -1.88 -23.87 41.03
CA ASN A 114 -1.83 -22.78 42.01
C ASN A 114 -1.48 -21.41 41.36
N ASP A 115 -1.32 -21.39 40.04
CA ASP A 115 -1.37 -20.29 39.07
C ASP A 115 -0.47 -19.05 39.21
N GLU A 116 -0.30 -18.49 40.41
CA GLU A 116 0.27 -17.15 40.64
C GLU A 116 1.69 -16.98 40.09
N ALA A 117 2.53 -18.01 40.23
CA ALA A 117 3.94 -17.96 39.86
C ALA A 117 4.18 -18.13 38.35
N PHE A 118 3.40 -18.97 37.66
CA PHE A 118 3.46 -19.10 36.20
C PHE A 118 2.85 -17.89 35.52
N HIS A 119 1.76 -17.34 36.06
CA HIS A 119 1.17 -16.10 35.58
C HIS A 119 2.17 -14.96 35.59
N LYS A 120 3.02 -14.87 36.61
CA LYS A 120 4.10 -13.88 36.64
C LYS A 120 5.12 -14.08 35.51
N LEU A 121 5.55 -15.32 35.26
CA LEU A 121 6.49 -15.64 34.18
C LEU A 121 5.92 -15.34 32.79
N TRP A 122 4.69 -15.79 32.53
CA TRP A 122 3.99 -15.48 31.28
C TRP A 122 3.74 -14.00 31.12
N GLY A 123 3.34 -13.34 32.20
CA GLY A 123 3.08 -11.92 32.20
C GLY A 123 4.25 -11.08 31.75
N ILE A 124 5.46 -11.39 32.23
CA ILE A 124 6.68 -10.71 31.79
C ILE A 124 6.91 -10.88 30.29
N LEU A 125 6.75 -12.11 29.78
CA LEU A 125 6.97 -12.43 28.36
C LEU A 125 5.93 -11.79 27.45
N ILE A 126 4.66 -11.81 27.84
CA ILE A 126 3.55 -11.26 27.06
C ILE A 126 3.62 -9.74 27.06
N HIS A 127 3.81 -9.10 28.21
CA HIS A 127 3.96 -7.66 28.29
C HIS A 127 5.14 -7.16 27.44
N ARG A 128 6.26 -7.88 27.46
CA ARG A 128 7.43 -7.56 26.62
C ARG A 128 7.15 -7.77 25.13
N GLY A 129 6.45 -8.85 24.76
CA GLY A 129 6.07 -9.09 23.37
C GLY A 129 5.12 -8.01 22.84
N ILE A 130 4.20 -7.52 23.67
CA ILE A 130 3.33 -6.38 23.36
C ILE A 130 4.16 -5.11 23.13
N GLN A 131 5.07 -4.77 24.05
CA GLN A 131 5.93 -3.58 23.92
C GLN A 131 6.82 -3.61 22.66
N ARG A 132 7.14 -4.80 22.15
CA ARG A 132 7.97 -4.98 20.96
C ARG A 132 7.17 -5.10 19.66
N GLY A 133 5.84 -5.04 19.72
CA GLY A 133 4.98 -5.30 18.57
C GLY A 133 5.00 -6.76 18.10
N GLU A 134 5.52 -7.68 18.92
CA GLU A 134 5.48 -9.13 18.63
C GLU A 134 4.09 -9.71 18.96
N PHE A 135 3.35 -9.09 19.88
CA PHE A 135 1.97 -9.42 20.25
C PHE A 135 1.07 -8.17 20.26
N TYR A 136 -0.24 -8.35 20.06
CA TYR A 136 -1.23 -7.28 20.23
C TYR A 136 -1.73 -7.21 21.69
N ASP A 137 -2.11 -6.02 22.15
CA ASP A 137 -2.49 -5.71 23.55
C ASP A 137 -3.98 -5.96 23.89
N ASN A 138 -4.67 -6.72 23.05
CA ASN A 138 -6.13 -6.69 22.94
C ASN A 138 -6.85 -7.96 23.45
N LEU A 139 -6.15 -8.75 24.25
CA LEU A 139 -6.67 -9.87 25.06
C LEU A 139 -6.33 -9.56 26.51
N ASP A 140 -7.24 -9.84 27.44
CA ASP A 140 -6.93 -9.61 28.84
C ASP A 140 -5.74 -10.48 29.27
N PHE A 141 -4.88 -9.88 30.10
CA PHE A 141 -3.63 -10.47 30.55
C PHE A 141 -3.81 -11.84 31.22
N THR A 142 -4.92 -12.04 31.92
CA THR A 142 -5.22 -13.27 32.66
C THR A 142 -5.55 -14.40 31.68
N THR A 143 -6.42 -14.15 30.71
CA THR A 143 -6.78 -15.10 29.63
C THR A 143 -5.53 -15.55 28.87
N TRP A 144 -4.62 -14.62 28.62
CA TRP A 144 -3.32 -14.92 28.00
C TRP A 144 -2.50 -15.93 28.80
N CYS A 145 -2.39 -15.71 30.11
CA CYS A 145 -1.65 -16.61 30.99
C CYS A 145 -2.36 -17.96 31.14
N ASP A 146 -3.70 -17.98 31.20
CA ASP A 146 -4.52 -19.19 31.28
C ASP A 146 -4.35 -20.08 30.05
N ILE A 147 -4.35 -19.50 28.84
CA ILE A 147 -4.14 -20.24 27.59
C ILE A 147 -2.76 -20.90 27.60
N LEU A 148 -1.70 -20.14 27.90
CA LEU A 148 -0.34 -20.69 27.93
C LEU A 148 -0.19 -21.77 29.01
N ASN A 149 -0.77 -21.56 30.19
CA ASN A 149 -0.81 -22.55 31.25
C ASN A 149 -1.56 -23.82 30.83
N SER A 150 -2.67 -23.68 30.11
CA SER A 150 -3.45 -24.81 29.61
C SER A 150 -2.65 -25.68 28.63
N HIS A 151 -1.81 -25.09 27.78
CA HIS A 151 -0.95 -25.84 26.85
C HIS A 151 0.12 -26.63 27.58
N VAL A 152 0.80 -26.01 28.56
CA VAL A 152 1.79 -26.71 29.38
C VAL A 152 1.12 -27.84 30.16
N TYR A 153 -0.05 -27.58 30.76
CA TYR A 153 -0.81 -28.58 31.50
C TYR A 153 -1.30 -29.72 30.61
N TYR A 154 -1.78 -29.41 29.41
CA TYR A 154 -2.25 -30.38 28.43
C TYR A 154 -1.12 -31.31 28.02
N ILE A 155 0.04 -30.77 27.63
CA ILE A 155 1.19 -31.61 27.24
C ILE A 155 1.65 -32.45 28.45
N LEU A 156 1.79 -31.86 29.64
CA LEU A 156 2.09 -32.63 30.87
C LEU A 156 1.08 -33.73 31.19
N SER A 157 -0.16 -33.63 30.70
CA SER A 157 -1.23 -34.58 30.98
C SER A 157 -1.41 -35.63 29.89
N THR A 158 -0.98 -35.34 28.67
CA THR A 158 -1.24 -36.17 27.48
C THR A 158 0.02 -36.80 26.92
N SER A 159 1.21 -36.38 27.35
CA SER A 159 2.47 -37.05 27.02
C SER A 159 2.55 -38.42 27.69
N THR A 160 1.75 -39.36 27.18
CA THR A 160 1.85 -40.78 27.45
C THR A 160 3.00 -41.29 26.59
N GLU A 161 4.14 -41.56 27.23
CA GLU A 161 5.36 -42.14 26.62
C GLU A 161 6.13 -41.29 25.57
N ALA A 162 6.30 -39.99 25.78
CA ALA A 162 7.23 -39.16 24.99
C ALA A 162 8.60 -39.04 25.69
N LYS A 163 9.66 -39.72 25.20
CA LYS A 163 10.59 -39.25 24.15
C LYS A 163 11.13 -37.83 24.44
N THR A 164 12.35 -37.77 25.00
CA THR A 164 13.28 -36.64 25.19
C THR A 164 12.74 -35.24 25.58
N LYS A 165 13.45 -34.55 26.50
CA LYS A 165 13.17 -33.16 26.90
C LYS A 165 12.93 -32.21 25.71
N GLN A 166 13.70 -32.37 24.63
CA GLN A 166 13.59 -31.53 23.43
C GLN A 166 12.24 -31.66 22.74
N ARG A 167 11.72 -32.88 22.59
CA ARG A 167 10.43 -33.11 21.97
C ARG A 167 9.28 -32.58 22.84
N PHE A 168 9.36 -32.79 24.16
CA PHE A 168 8.40 -32.22 25.11
C PHE A 168 8.31 -30.70 25.00
N ILE A 169 9.45 -30.01 24.96
CA ILE A 169 9.48 -28.55 24.80
C ILE A 169 8.95 -28.14 23.42
N SER A 170 9.35 -28.84 22.36
CA SER A 170 8.87 -28.56 21.01
C SER A 170 7.35 -28.69 20.88
N GLU A 171 6.73 -29.67 21.53
CA GLU A 171 5.27 -29.85 21.51
C GLU A 171 4.54 -28.71 22.24
N ILE A 172 5.07 -28.24 23.38
CA ILE A 172 4.54 -27.06 24.09
C ILE A 172 4.72 -25.80 23.23
N THR A 173 5.94 -25.55 22.73
CA THR A 173 6.24 -24.38 21.90
C THR A 173 5.37 -24.37 20.65
N ARG A 174 5.11 -25.53 20.02
CA ARG A 174 4.21 -25.63 18.87
C ARG A 174 2.78 -25.25 19.22
N LEU A 175 2.21 -25.73 20.32
CA LEU A 175 0.86 -25.34 20.73
C LEU A 175 0.77 -23.84 21.04
N ILE A 176 1.79 -23.29 21.71
CA ILE A 176 1.89 -21.86 21.98
C ILE A 176 1.94 -21.08 20.67
N SER A 177 2.85 -21.44 19.75
CA SER A 177 2.96 -20.80 18.43
C SER A 177 1.67 -20.92 17.63
N SER A 178 1.05 -22.09 17.55
CA SER A 178 -0.24 -22.27 16.86
C SER A 178 -1.37 -21.47 17.50
N SER A 179 -1.34 -21.21 18.81
CA SER A 179 -2.36 -20.37 19.47
C SER A 179 -2.11 -18.89 19.20
N LEU A 180 -0.84 -18.47 19.23
CA LEU A 180 -0.42 -17.13 18.84
C LEU A 180 -0.80 -16.87 17.38
N GLU A 181 -0.52 -17.81 16.48
CA GLU A 181 -0.85 -17.76 15.04
C GLU A 181 -2.36 -17.84 14.82
N ALA A 182 -3.11 -18.77 15.43
CA ALA A 182 -4.55 -18.89 15.21
C ALA A 182 -5.33 -17.67 15.73
N ILE A 183 -4.86 -17.02 16.79
CA ILE A 183 -5.42 -15.76 17.28
C ILE A 183 -5.01 -14.61 16.35
N ALA A 184 -3.76 -14.58 15.88
CA ALA A 184 -3.31 -13.63 14.86
C ALA A 184 -4.08 -13.77 13.53
N ILE A 185 -4.42 -14.99 13.12
CA ILE A 185 -5.17 -15.34 11.91
C ILE A 185 -6.67 -15.08 12.09
N LYS A 186 -7.28 -15.39 13.25
CA LYS A 186 -8.70 -15.05 13.52
C LYS A 186 -8.96 -13.55 13.67
N ARG A 187 -7.93 -12.77 13.99
CA ARG A 187 -7.90 -11.30 13.86
C ARG A 187 -7.01 -10.87 12.69
N GLY A 188 -6.94 -11.68 11.62
CA GLY A 188 -6.17 -11.43 10.41
C GLY A 188 -6.65 -10.20 9.63
N ASN A 189 -6.46 -9.04 10.26
CA ASN A 189 -6.54 -7.68 9.74
C ASN A 189 -5.60 -6.80 10.59
N ASN A 190 -4.37 -7.30 10.81
CA ASN A 190 -3.37 -6.56 11.58
C ASN A 190 -1.92 -6.76 11.06
N SER A 191 -1.72 -7.52 9.98
CA SER A 191 -0.69 -7.12 9.01
C SER A 191 -1.17 -5.84 8.32
N MET A 192 -0.28 -4.86 8.16
CA MET A 192 -0.62 -3.67 7.38
C MET A 192 -1.07 -4.11 5.98
N GLU A 193 -2.34 -3.92 5.65
CA GLU A 193 -2.88 -4.17 4.32
C GLU A 193 -2.19 -3.21 3.34
N LYS A 194 -1.64 -3.77 2.27
CA LYS A 194 -0.88 -3.03 1.25
C LYS A 194 -1.84 -2.56 0.15
N LEU A 195 -2.24 -1.29 0.21
CA LEU A 195 -2.91 -0.61 -0.90
C LEU A 195 -1.85 0.01 -1.81
N VAL A 196 -1.60 -0.60 -2.96
CA VAL A 196 -0.64 -0.09 -3.95
C VAL A 196 -1.37 0.77 -4.98
N LEU A 197 -0.92 2.01 -5.15
CA LEU A 197 -1.43 2.97 -6.14
C LEU A 197 -0.38 3.20 -7.22
N LEU A 198 -0.74 2.94 -8.47
CA LEU A 198 0.15 3.13 -9.62
C LEU A 198 -0.16 4.46 -10.31
N GLY A 199 0.71 5.45 -10.11
CA GLY A 199 0.58 6.77 -10.71
C GLY A 199 -0.17 7.79 -9.85
N GLY A 200 0.50 8.90 -9.55
CA GLY A 200 0.00 10.05 -8.81
C GLY A 200 -0.71 11.07 -9.71
N GLY A 201 -1.49 10.61 -10.69
CA GLY A 201 -2.30 11.47 -11.57
C GLY A 201 -3.57 12.00 -10.89
N TYR A 202 -4.46 12.63 -11.65
CA TYR A 202 -5.72 13.22 -11.12
C TYR A 202 -6.55 12.23 -10.28
N GLY A 203 -6.77 11.02 -10.80
CA GLY A 203 -7.53 9.98 -10.07
C GLY A 203 -6.80 9.50 -8.82
N GLY A 204 -5.50 9.23 -8.90
CA GLY A 204 -4.69 8.81 -7.77
C GLY A 204 -4.63 9.86 -6.65
N MET A 205 -4.44 11.13 -7.01
CA MET A 205 -4.49 12.25 -6.08
C MET A 205 -5.84 12.35 -5.38
N ARG A 206 -6.95 12.27 -6.12
CA ARG A 206 -8.28 12.33 -5.54
C ARG A 206 -8.54 11.16 -4.57
N ILE A 207 -8.11 9.95 -4.92
CA ILE A 207 -8.21 8.78 -4.05
C ILE A 207 -7.41 9.01 -2.76
N MET A 208 -6.13 9.40 -2.87
CA MET A 208 -5.31 9.69 -1.69
C MET A 208 -5.92 10.76 -0.80
N GLN A 209 -6.41 11.87 -1.36
CA GLN A 209 -7.08 12.93 -0.61
C GLN A 209 -8.29 12.41 0.18
N LYS A 210 -9.15 11.60 -0.46
CA LYS A 210 -10.36 11.05 0.19
C LYS A 210 -10.05 10.01 1.27
N LEU A 211 -8.99 9.23 1.07
CA LEU A 211 -8.60 8.20 2.02
C LEU A 211 -7.84 8.79 3.22
N LEU A 212 -6.87 9.68 2.99
CA LEU A 212 -6.01 10.22 4.04
C LEU A 212 -6.75 11.20 4.97
N ASP A 213 -7.79 11.90 4.50
CA ASP A 213 -8.65 12.77 5.31
C ASP A 213 -9.65 11.95 6.17
N LYS A 214 -9.09 11.11 7.07
CA LYS A 214 -9.77 10.38 8.15
C LYS A 214 -10.59 9.14 7.77
N ASN A 215 -10.40 8.60 6.57
CA ASN A 215 -11.13 7.41 6.11
C ASN A 215 -10.24 6.18 5.85
N LEU A 216 -8.93 6.32 6.00
CA LEU A 216 -7.98 5.21 5.88
C LEU A 216 -7.87 4.50 7.23
N PRO A 217 -8.21 3.21 7.33
CA PRO A 217 -8.05 2.45 8.56
C PRO A 217 -6.59 2.38 9.02
N ASP A 218 -6.36 2.29 10.33
CA ASP A 218 -5.01 2.27 10.92
C ASP A 218 -4.17 1.06 10.46
N HIS A 219 -4.81 0.00 10.00
CA HIS A 219 -4.17 -1.22 9.48
C HIS A 219 -3.93 -1.18 7.97
N VAL A 220 -4.14 -0.06 7.28
CA VAL A 220 -3.90 0.07 5.83
C VAL A 220 -2.75 1.03 5.56
N GLN A 221 -1.80 0.62 4.72
CA GLN A 221 -0.70 1.45 4.25
C GLN A 221 -0.84 1.68 2.75
N ILE A 222 -0.75 2.93 2.31
CA ILE A 222 -0.74 3.29 0.89
C ILE A 222 0.70 3.30 0.41
N THR A 223 1.01 2.58 -0.66
CA THR A 223 2.26 2.72 -1.42
C THR A 223 1.96 3.32 -2.79
N LEU A 224 2.32 4.59 -2.99
CA LEU A 224 2.28 5.23 -4.29
C LEU A 224 3.55 4.89 -5.06
N ILE A 225 3.39 4.27 -6.23
CA ILE A 225 4.48 4.05 -7.19
C ILE A 225 4.35 5.10 -8.30
N ASP A 226 5.35 5.97 -8.41
CA ASP A 226 5.42 6.99 -9.46
C ASP A 226 6.87 7.19 -9.92
N ARG A 227 7.07 7.72 -11.13
CA ARG A 227 8.40 8.08 -11.65
C ARG A 227 8.91 9.39 -11.04
N LEU A 228 8.01 10.24 -10.56
CA LEU A 228 8.29 11.60 -10.13
C LEU A 228 7.86 11.85 -8.68
N PRO A 229 8.49 12.80 -7.98
CA PRO A 229 8.16 13.13 -6.59
C PRO A 229 6.99 14.12 -6.44
N TYR A 230 6.18 14.31 -7.48
CA TYR A 230 5.07 15.27 -7.49
C TYR A 230 4.00 14.88 -8.50
N HIS A 231 2.78 15.31 -8.21
CA HIS A 231 1.69 15.33 -9.17
C HIS A 231 1.93 16.44 -10.21
N CYS A 232 1.63 16.14 -11.47
CA CYS A 232 1.71 17.10 -12.55
C CYS A 232 0.32 17.45 -13.09
N LEU A 233 0.06 18.74 -13.26
CA LEU A 233 -1.15 19.25 -13.90
C LEU A 233 -1.05 19.00 -15.41
N LYS A 234 -1.39 17.78 -15.85
CA LYS A 234 -1.36 17.41 -17.28
C LYS A 234 -2.24 18.33 -18.13
N THR A 235 -3.29 18.93 -17.55
CA THR A 235 -4.10 19.96 -18.22
C THR A 235 -3.35 21.26 -18.51
N GLU A 236 -2.09 21.41 -18.12
CA GLU A 236 -1.25 22.59 -18.37
C GLU A 236 0.06 22.24 -19.10
N TYR A 237 0.22 20.99 -19.57
CA TYR A 237 1.41 20.57 -20.33
C TYR A 237 1.60 21.36 -21.63
N TYR A 238 0.51 21.74 -22.31
CA TYR A 238 0.58 22.61 -23.48
C TYR A 238 1.18 23.99 -23.14
N ALA A 239 0.93 24.53 -21.94
CA ALA A 239 1.42 25.83 -21.51
C ALA A 239 2.91 25.77 -21.16
N LEU A 240 3.35 24.66 -20.56
CA LEU A 240 4.78 24.38 -20.40
C LEU A 240 5.45 24.26 -21.77
N ALA A 241 4.93 23.43 -22.67
CA ALA A 241 5.48 23.22 -24.00
C ALA A 241 5.57 24.54 -24.81
N ALA A 242 4.56 25.39 -24.71
CA ALA A 242 4.56 26.72 -25.32
C ALA A 242 5.48 27.74 -24.63
N GLY A 243 5.92 27.49 -23.40
CA GLY A 243 6.74 28.41 -22.61
C GLY A 243 5.96 29.54 -21.92
N THR A 244 4.65 29.41 -21.79
CA THR A 244 3.79 30.38 -21.08
C THR A 244 3.58 30.02 -19.60
N ALA A 245 3.91 28.80 -19.20
CA ALA A 245 4.00 28.36 -17.81
C ALA A 245 5.39 27.79 -17.52
N SER A 246 5.89 28.01 -16.31
CA SER A 246 7.13 27.35 -15.86
C SER A 246 6.83 25.92 -15.41
N ASP A 247 7.85 25.07 -15.47
CA ASP A 247 7.74 23.69 -15.01
C ASP A 247 7.27 23.60 -13.55
N GLN A 248 7.88 24.39 -12.65
CA GLN A 248 7.45 24.46 -11.24
C GLN A 248 5.99 24.90 -11.09
N HIS A 249 5.47 25.71 -12.00
CA HIS A 249 4.10 26.21 -11.90
C HIS A 249 3.04 25.10 -12.01
N ILE A 250 3.35 24.01 -12.72
CA ILE A 250 2.39 22.94 -13.03
C ILE A 250 2.60 21.68 -12.19
N ARG A 251 3.38 21.78 -11.11
CA ARG A 251 3.62 20.70 -10.15
C ARG A 251 2.82 20.95 -8.87
N VAL A 252 2.38 19.86 -8.25
CA VAL A 252 1.77 19.85 -6.92
C VAL A 252 2.41 18.72 -6.11
N SER A 253 2.79 19.00 -4.86
CA SER A 253 3.37 17.99 -3.99
C SER A 253 2.36 16.88 -3.70
N PHE A 254 2.84 15.65 -3.57
CA PHE A 254 2.00 14.60 -2.98
C PHE A 254 1.66 14.92 -1.52
N PRO A 255 0.56 14.36 -0.97
CA PRO A 255 0.21 14.53 0.43
C PRO A 255 1.36 14.12 1.36
N ASP A 256 1.54 14.85 2.46
CA ASP A 256 2.47 14.49 3.53
C ASP A 256 1.68 13.78 4.65
N ASP A 257 1.70 12.45 4.65
CA ASP A 257 1.01 11.62 5.64
C ASP A 257 1.87 10.38 5.98
N PRO A 258 2.03 10.02 7.26
CA PRO A 258 2.84 8.86 7.66
C PRO A 258 2.33 7.51 7.13
N ARG A 259 1.07 7.44 6.68
CA ARG A 259 0.46 6.23 6.08
C ARG A 259 0.65 6.14 4.58
N LEU A 260 1.25 7.16 3.96
CA LEU A 260 1.62 7.18 2.54
C LEU A 260 3.12 6.97 2.40
N MET A 261 3.51 5.87 1.74
CA MET A 261 4.86 5.67 1.26
C MET A 261 4.93 5.96 -0.24
N ILE A 262 5.96 6.68 -0.66
CA ILE A 262 6.22 6.91 -2.08
C ILE A 262 7.41 6.04 -2.48
N LYS A 263 7.20 5.16 -3.46
CA LYS A 263 8.25 4.36 -4.08
C LYS A 263 8.49 4.88 -5.49
N TYR A 264 9.70 5.37 -5.74
CA TYR A 264 10.06 5.86 -7.05
C TYR A 264 10.46 4.71 -7.97
N GLY A 265 9.85 4.61 -9.15
CA GLY A 265 10.18 3.55 -10.08
C GLY A 265 9.40 3.60 -11.38
N GLU A 266 9.95 2.97 -12.41
CA GLU A 266 9.26 2.73 -13.68
C GLU A 266 8.61 1.34 -13.63
N ILE A 267 7.29 1.29 -13.78
CA ILE A 267 6.54 0.03 -13.78
C ILE A 267 6.69 -0.65 -15.14
N THR A 268 7.06 -1.93 -15.13
CA THR A 268 7.28 -2.73 -16.34
C THR A 268 6.21 -3.78 -16.57
N LYS A 269 5.53 -4.25 -15.51
CA LYS A 269 4.45 -5.23 -15.62
C LYS A 269 3.57 -5.24 -14.36
N ILE A 270 2.30 -5.59 -14.53
CA ILE A 270 1.38 -5.91 -13.44
C ILE A 270 1.06 -7.41 -13.52
N ASP A 271 1.45 -8.18 -12.49
CA ASP A 271 1.13 -9.60 -12.39
C ASP A 271 -0.08 -9.80 -11.45
N LEU A 272 -1.26 -9.92 -12.06
CA LEU A 272 -2.51 -10.12 -11.33
C LEU A 272 -2.60 -11.47 -10.62
N ASN A 273 -1.85 -12.48 -11.07
CA ASN A 273 -1.91 -13.83 -10.53
C ASN A 273 -1.05 -13.95 -9.27
N GLN A 274 0.15 -13.36 -9.29
CA GLN A 274 1.05 -13.31 -8.12
C GLN A 274 0.75 -12.14 -7.19
N LYS A 275 -0.15 -11.23 -7.57
CA LYS A 275 -0.45 -9.98 -6.88
C LYS A 275 0.80 -9.11 -6.67
N GLN A 276 1.54 -8.91 -7.76
CA GLN A 276 2.80 -8.15 -7.75
C GLN A 276 2.85 -7.09 -8.86
N VAL A 277 3.53 -5.98 -8.55
CA VAL A 277 3.90 -4.96 -9.54
C VAL A 277 5.40 -5.02 -9.76
N LEU A 278 5.81 -5.25 -11.00
CA LEU A 278 7.20 -5.36 -11.38
C LEU A 278 7.71 -3.99 -11.81
N LEU A 279 8.89 -3.66 -11.32
CA LEU A 279 9.58 -2.41 -11.59
C LEU A 279 10.83 -2.67 -12.43
N LYS A 280 11.28 -1.65 -13.14
CA LYS A 280 12.53 -1.68 -13.88
C LYS A 280 13.69 -1.67 -12.90
N GLU A 281 14.51 -2.71 -12.95
CA GLU A 281 15.77 -2.81 -12.18
C GLU A 281 15.58 -2.69 -10.65
N ASP A 282 14.41 -3.08 -10.13
CA ASP A 282 14.08 -3.01 -8.70
C ASP A 282 13.22 -4.24 -8.31
N GLU A 283 13.11 -4.49 -7.00
CA GLU A 283 12.34 -5.59 -6.44
C GLU A 283 10.83 -5.42 -6.71
N PRO A 284 10.10 -6.52 -6.98
CA PRO A 284 8.64 -6.49 -7.11
C PRO A 284 7.96 -5.94 -5.85
N VAL A 285 6.82 -5.28 -6.05
CA VAL A 285 5.98 -4.76 -4.95
C VAL A 285 4.72 -5.60 -4.84
N ASP A 286 4.58 -6.34 -3.74
CA ASP A 286 3.34 -7.07 -3.42
C ASP A 286 2.22 -6.11 -3.04
N TYR A 287 0.98 -6.49 -3.34
CA TYR A 287 -0.21 -5.77 -2.93
C TYR A 287 -1.31 -6.69 -2.42
N ASP A 288 -2.11 -6.17 -1.48
CA ASP A 288 -3.37 -6.79 -1.12
C ASP A 288 -4.48 -6.21 -2.00
N LYS A 289 -4.45 -4.89 -2.22
CA LYS A 289 -5.30 -4.14 -3.14
C LYS A 289 -4.48 -3.27 -4.07
N LEU A 290 -4.91 -3.15 -5.33
CA LEU A 290 -4.20 -2.41 -6.37
C LEU A 290 -5.10 -1.37 -7.03
N ILE A 291 -4.58 -0.17 -7.25
CA ILE A 291 -5.24 0.88 -8.05
C ILE A 291 -4.33 1.25 -9.21
N ILE A 292 -4.81 1.04 -10.43
CA ILE A 292 -4.07 1.30 -11.68
C ILE A 292 -4.49 2.67 -12.22
N GLY A 293 -3.62 3.68 -12.06
CA GLY A 293 -3.82 5.07 -12.49
C GLY A 293 -2.74 5.57 -13.46
N LEU A 294 -2.27 4.70 -14.36
CA LEU A 294 -1.12 4.95 -15.25
C LEU A 294 -1.39 5.95 -16.40
N GLY A 295 -2.64 6.41 -16.54
CA GLY A 295 -3.01 7.44 -17.52
C GLY A 295 -2.95 6.94 -18.97
N CYS A 296 -2.45 7.79 -19.86
CA CYS A 296 -2.45 7.55 -21.30
C CYS A 296 -1.15 7.96 -22.00
N GLU A 297 -0.98 7.45 -23.21
CA GLU A 297 0.09 7.74 -24.15
C GLU A 297 -0.50 8.30 -25.45
N ASP A 298 0.33 8.85 -26.32
CA ASP A 298 -0.10 9.25 -27.66
C ASP A 298 -0.59 8.03 -28.46
N LYS A 299 -1.64 8.27 -29.25
CA LYS A 299 -2.10 7.32 -30.26
C LYS A 299 -1.66 7.82 -31.63
N TYR A 300 -0.69 7.14 -32.22
CA TYR A 300 -0.13 7.49 -33.53
C TYR A 300 -0.91 6.90 -34.72
N HIS A 301 -1.98 6.13 -34.47
CA HIS A 301 -2.84 5.51 -35.51
C HIS A 301 -2.07 4.72 -36.58
N ASN A 302 -0.94 4.11 -36.20
CA ASN A 302 -0.05 3.38 -37.10
C ASN A 302 0.53 4.23 -38.25
N VAL A 303 0.58 5.56 -38.09
CA VAL A 303 1.26 6.46 -39.04
C VAL A 303 2.77 6.24 -38.91
N PRO A 304 3.45 5.74 -39.96
CA PRO A 304 4.88 5.44 -39.89
C PRO A 304 5.70 6.69 -39.57
N GLY A 305 6.66 6.56 -38.65
CA GLY A 305 7.57 7.62 -38.22
C GLY A 305 6.94 8.68 -37.31
N ALA A 306 5.64 8.61 -37.00
CA ALA A 306 5.00 9.60 -36.14
C ALA A 306 5.49 9.52 -34.69
N ASP A 307 5.78 8.34 -34.17
CA ASP A 307 6.36 8.13 -32.83
C ASP A 307 7.84 8.54 -32.72
N GLU A 308 8.56 8.54 -33.84
CA GLU A 308 9.99 8.88 -33.90
C GLU A 308 10.24 10.37 -34.18
N TYR A 309 9.49 10.96 -35.12
CA TYR A 309 9.77 12.29 -35.67
C TYR A 309 8.81 13.39 -35.19
N THR A 310 7.97 13.11 -34.19
CA THR A 310 7.11 14.12 -33.58
C THR A 310 7.41 14.32 -32.10
N LEU A 311 7.14 15.54 -31.65
CA LEU A 311 7.17 15.94 -30.25
C LEU A 311 5.82 15.61 -29.59
N SER A 312 5.85 15.37 -28.27
CA SER A 312 4.67 15.00 -27.49
C SER A 312 4.49 15.90 -26.28
N ILE A 313 3.23 16.06 -25.86
CA ILE A 313 2.86 16.73 -24.60
C ILE A 313 2.08 15.79 -23.66
N GLN A 314 2.30 14.48 -23.74
CA GLN A 314 1.56 13.52 -22.91
C GLN A 314 2.16 13.27 -21.54
N THR A 315 3.47 13.47 -21.40
CA THR A 315 4.21 13.38 -20.14
C THR A 315 4.91 14.71 -19.85
N ILE A 316 5.31 14.93 -18.60
CA ILE A 316 6.07 16.13 -18.25
C ILE A 316 7.43 16.16 -18.97
N ASP A 317 8.09 15.01 -19.11
CA ASP A 317 9.39 14.92 -19.79
C ASP A 317 9.26 15.24 -21.28
N ALA A 318 8.29 14.64 -21.96
CA ALA A 318 8.00 14.98 -23.35
C ALA A 318 7.62 16.47 -23.51
N SER A 319 6.90 17.04 -22.53
CA SER A 319 6.56 18.47 -22.53
C SER A 319 7.79 19.37 -22.32
N ARG A 320 8.80 18.93 -21.56
CA ARG A 320 10.09 19.63 -21.41
C ARG A 320 10.90 19.59 -22.70
N GLU A 321 10.95 18.44 -23.36
CA GLU A 321 11.61 18.26 -24.66
C GLU A 321 10.93 19.14 -25.72
N THR A 322 9.60 19.13 -25.74
CA THR A 322 8.79 19.99 -26.60
C THR A 322 9.04 21.47 -26.28
N TYR A 323 9.08 21.85 -25.01
CA TYR A 323 9.44 23.21 -24.60
C TYR A 323 10.78 23.63 -25.17
N GLN A 324 11.83 22.83 -24.99
CA GLN A 324 13.16 23.13 -25.53
C GLN A 324 13.14 23.24 -27.06
N ALA A 325 12.50 22.30 -27.75
CA ALA A 325 12.46 22.25 -29.19
C ALA A 325 11.71 23.45 -29.81
N LEU A 326 10.58 23.84 -29.22
CA LEU A 326 9.76 24.97 -29.71
C LEU A 326 10.39 26.32 -29.33
N ASN A 327 10.85 26.49 -28.09
CA ASN A 327 11.35 27.77 -27.61
C ASN A 327 12.76 28.10 -28.13
N ASN A 328 13.55 27.09 -28.53
CA ASN A 328 14.83 27.30 -29.21
C ASN A 328 14.72 27.30 -30.74
N ALA A 329 13.52 27.15 -31.31
CA ALA A 329 13.34 27.23 -32.75
C ALA A 329 13.73 28.62 -33.27
N LYS A 330 14.40 28.66 -34.43
CA LYS A 330 14.77 29.91 -35.12
C LYS A 330 13.53 30.77 -35.40
N PRO A 331 13.67 32.10 -35.51
CA PRO A 331 12.57 32.95 -35.99
C PRO A 331 12.01 32.46 -37.32
N GLU A 332 10.71 32.65 -37.53
CA GLU A 332 9.97 32.24 -38.73
C GLU A 332 9.94 30.72 -39.00
N ALA A 333 10.38 29.88 -38.05
CA ALA A 333 10.28 28.43 -38.16
C ALA A 333 8.81 27.97 -38.24
N ILE A 334 8.57 26.91 -39.01
CA ILE A 334 7.26 26.33 -39.25
C ILE A 334 7.00 25.20 -38.26
N ILE A 335 5.97 25.35 -37.45
CA ILE A 335 5.55 24.37 -36.45
C ILE A 335 4.27 23.70 -36.94
N GLY A 336 4.36 22.40 -37.23
CA GLY A 336 3.21 21.55 -37.52
C GLY A 336 2.60 21.01 -36.23
N ILE A 337 1.31 21.20 -36.01
CA ILE A 337 0.57 20.60 -34.90
C ILE A 337 -0.47 19.66 -35.49
N VAL A 338 -0.33 18.37 -35.21
CA VAL A 338 -1.24 17.33 -35.71
C VAL A 338 -2.29 17.04 -34.65
N GLY A 339 -3.55 17.37 -34.95
CA GLY A 339 -4.71 17.24 -34.07
C GLY A 339 -5.34 18.59 -33.72
N GLY A 340 -6.55 18.87 -34.22
CA GLY A 340 -7.34 20.07 -33.89
C GLY A 340 -8.29 19.88 -32.71
N GLY A 341 -7.95 18.99 -31.77
CA GLY A 341 -8.65 18.80 -30.50
C GLY A 341 -8.27 19.85 -29.46
N LEU A 342 -8.74 19.70 -28.21
CA LEU A 342 -8.44 20.65 -27.12
C LEU A 342 -6.93 20.92 -26.99
N SER A 343 -6.13 19.86 -26.84
CA SER A 343 -4.68 20.00 -26.58
C SER A 343 -3.92 20.69 -27.71
N GLY A 344 -4.21 20.35 -28.98
CA GLY A 344 -3.57 20.99 -30.13
C GLY A 344 -3.99 22.46 -30.28
N ILE A 345 -5.26 22.78 -30.03
CA ILE A 345 -5.76 24.16 -30.03
C ILE A 345 -5.11 25.00 -28.93
N GLU A 346 -5.02 24.46 -27.71
CA GLU A 346 -4.42 25.17 -26.59
C GLU A 346 -2.93 25.38 -26.80
N LEU A 347 -2.20 24.35 -27.25
CA LEU A 347 -0.79 24.45 -27.62
C LEU A 347 -0.56 25.50 -28.70
N ALA A 348 -1.32 25.44 -29.81
CA ALA A 348 -1.19 26.41 -30.89
C ALA A 348 -1.45 27.85 -30.41
N SER A 349 -2.46 28.03 -29.55
CA SER A 349 -2.82 29.35 -29.04
C SER A 349 -1.78 29.93 -28.08
N GLU A 350 -1.24 29.11 -27.17
CA GLU A 350 -0.23 29.54 -26.20
C GLU A 350 1.12 29.77 -26.90
N LEU A 351 1.49 28.91 -27.87
CA LEU A 351 2.72 29.07 -28.64
C LEU A 351 2.68 30.33 -29.49
N HIS A 352 1.54 30.65 -30.11
CA HIS A 352 1.39 31.91 -30.83
C HIS A 352 1.56 33.13 -29.91
N GLU A 353 1.13 33.05 -28.64
CA GLU A 353 1.33 34.15 -27.69
C GLU A 353 2.78 34.28 -27.19
N SER A 354 3.49 33.18 -26.97
CA SER A 354 4.88 33.21 -26.48
C SER A 354 5.90 33.46 -27.58
N ARG A 355 5.63 32.97 -28.80
CA ARG A 355 6.49 33.01 -29.97
C ARG A 355 5.71 33.47 -31.21
N PRO A 356 5.27 34.74 -31.25
CA PRO A 356 4.51 35.29 -32.37
C PRO A 356 5.31 35.34 -33.68
N ASP A 357 6.63 35.14 -33.61
CA ASP A 357 7.54 35.03 -34.75
C ASP A 357 7.53 33.64 -35.43
N LEU A 358 6.86 32.64 -34.85
CA LEU A 358 6.75 31.30 -35.44
C LEU A 358 5.51 31.19 -36.35
N LYS A 359 5.63 30.37 -37.40
CA LYS A 359 4.51 30.02 -38.29
C LYS A 359 3.88 28.72 -37.84
N ILE A 360 2.58 28.71 -37.60
CA ILE A 360 1.88 27.53 -37.09
C ILE A 360 0.95 26.97 -38.17
N LYS A 361 1.08 25.66 -38.43
CA LYS A 361 0.18 24.88 -39.28
C LYS A 361 -0.54 23.84 -38.42
N LEU A 362 -1.86 23.92 -38.34
CA LEU A 362 -2.69 23.01 -37.56
C LEU A 362 -3.43 22.04 -38.49
N PHE A 363 -3.23 20.74 -38.31
CA PHE A 363 -3.83 19.69 -39.12
C PHE A 363 -4.89 18.95 -38.33
N ASP A 364 -6.13 18.92 -38.83
CA ASP A 364 -7.22 18.15 -38.24
C ASP A 364 -7.87 17.23 -39.27
N ARG A 365 -8.17 15.99 -38.87
CA ARG A 365 -8.82 15.00 -39.73
C ARG A 365 -10.31 15.26 -39.96
N GLY A 366 -10.94 15.99 -39.04
CA GLY A 366 -12.36 16.33 -39.12
C GLY A 366 -12.64 17.41 -40.14
N GLU A 367 -13.92 17.64 -40.41
CA GLU A 367 -14.36 18.75 -41.27
C GLU A 367 -14.07 20.13 -40.66
N SER A 368 -13.90 20.18 -39.34
CA SER A 368 -13.49 21.36 -38.59
C SER A 368 -12.70 20.94 -37.36
N ILE A 369 -11.81 21.82 -36.90
CA ILE A 369 -11.25 21.75 -35.56
C ILE A 369 -12.34 21.68 -34.49
N LEU A 370 -12.02 21.09 -33.33
CA LEU A 370 -12.95 20.86 -32.23
C LEU A 370 -14.25 20.17 -32.69
N SER A 371 -14.16 19.23 -33.62
CA SER A 371 -15.31 18.52 -34.23
C SER A 371 -16.24 17.82 -33.23
N MET A 372 -15.76 17.50 -32.03
CA MET A 372 -16.57 16.93 -30.94
C MET A 372 -17.39 17.98 -30.17
N PHE A 373 -17.19 19.27 -30.46
CA PHE A 373 -17.87 20.39 -29.80
C PHE A 373 -18.91 21.03 -30.71
N PRO A 374 -19.86 21.81 -30.16
CA PRO A 374 -20.81 22.56 -30.98
C PRO A 374 -20.10 23.41 -32.04
N ARG A 375 -20.54 23.35 -33.30
CA ARG A 375 -19.92 24.02 -34.45
C ARG A 375 -19.57 25.50 -34.20
N ARG A 376 -20.42 26.21 -33.45
CA ARG A 376 -20.21 27.61 -33.06
C ARG A 376 -18.87 27.84 -32.34
N LEU A 377 -18.41 26.89 -31.50
CA LEU A 377 -17.12 26.98 -30.83
C LEU A 377 -15.98 26.78 -31.83
N GLY A 378 -16.09 25.77 -32.71
CA GLY A 378 -15.12 25.55 -33.78
C GLY A 378 -14.95 26.79 -34.67
N SER A 379 -16.05 27.41 -35.12
CA SER A 379 -16.01 28.64 -35.92
C SER A 379 -15.39 29.83 -35.18
N TYR A 380 -15.71 30.01 -33.89
CA TYR A 380 -15.12 31.06 -33.07
C TYR A 380 -13.60 30.91 -32.96
N VAL A 381 -13.14 29.69 -32.64
CA VAL A 381 -11.72 29.37 -32.50
C VAL A 381 -11.00 29.49 -33.84
N GLN A 382 -11.60 29.01 -34.93
CA GLN A 382 -11.03 29.10 -36.27
C GLN A 382 -10.82 30.56 -36.69
N ASN A 383 -11.81 31.43 -36.48
CA ASN A 383 -11.66 32.87 -36.76
C ASN A 383 -10.55 33.50 -35.92
N TRP A 384 -10.45 33.14 -34.64
CA TRP A 384 -9.39 33.63 -33.76
C TRP A 384 -7.99 33.31 -34.29
N PHE A 385 -7.80 32.11 -34.85
CA PHE A 385 -6.55 31.66 -35.46
C PHE A 385 -6.26 32.34 -36.81
N ILE A 386 -7.28 32.48 -37.68
CA ILE A 386 -7.13 33.14 -38.99
C ILE A 386 -6.67 34.59 -38.82
N GLU A 387 -7.26 35.33 -37.87
CA GLU A 387 -6.85 36.71 -37.52
C GLU A 387 -5.40 36.82 -37.05
N ARG A 388 -4.78 35.68 -36.69
CA ARG A 388 -3.44 35.56 -36.11
C ARG A 388 -2.45 34.85 -37.03
N GLY A 389 -2.84 34.59 -38.28
CA GLY A 389 -1.97 33.99 -39.28
C GLY A 389 -1.65 32.51 -39.03
N VAL A 390 -2.45 31.80 -38.24
CA VAL A 390 -2.33 30.34 -38.09
C VAL A 390 -3.06 29.66 -39.25
N GLU A 391 -2.34 28.81 -39.97
CA GLU A 391 -2.88 28.04 -41.09
C GLU A 391 -3.59 26.79 -40.56
N ILE A 392 -4.84 26.57 -40.98
CA ILE A 392 -5.65 25.43 -40.54
C ILE A 392 -5.96 24.53 -41.74
N TYR A 393 -5.55 23.27 -41.65
CA TYR A 393 -5.77 22.22 -42.63
C TYR A 393 -6.82 21.23 -42.08
N ASN A 394 -8.09 21.45 -42.43
CA ASN A 394 -9.16 20.50 -42.12
C ASN A 394 -9.15 19.33 -43.11
N ARG A 395 -9.84 18.23 -42.78
CA ARG A 395 -9.86 16.99 -43.57
C ARG A 395 -8.46 16.49 -43.92
N SER A 396 -7.49 16.74 -43.04
CA SER A 396 -6.12 16.27 -43.21
C SER A 396 -6.04 14.76 -42.98
N ASN A 397 -5.21 14.09 -43.76
CA ASN A 397 -4.89 12.69 -43.58
C ASN A 397 -3.38 12.54 -43.50
N ILE A 398 -2.84 12.47 -42.30
CA ILE A 398 -1.39 12.33 -42.11
C ILE A 398 -1.03 10.86 -42.35
N THR A 399 -0.36 10.57 -43.46
CA THR A 399 -0.07 9.20 -43.91
C THR A 399 1.32 8.73 -43.49
N LYS A 400 2.26 9.66 -43.29
CA LYS A 400 3.64 9.41 -42.88
C LYS A 400 4.24 10.64 -42.22
N VAL A 401 5.21 10.45 -41.32
CA VAL A 401 6.08 11.52 -40.83
C VAL A 401 7.53 11.09 -41.03
N GLU A 402 8.35 12.04 -41.49
CA GLU A 402 9.81 11.94 -41.58
C GLU A 402 10.43 13.13 -40.82
N GLU A 403 11.75 13.18 -40.74
CA GLU A 403 12.44 14.33 -40.16
C GLU A 403 12.02 15.64 -40.87
N ASN A 404 11.46 16.56 -40.09
CA ASN A 404 10.95 17.87 -40.53
C ASN A 404 9.86 17.87 -41.63
N THR A 405 9.25 16.72 -41.93
CA THR A 405 8.26 16.62 -43.01
C THR A 405 7.10 15.72 -42.58
N LEU A 406 5.87 16.22 -42.70
CA LEU A 406 4.66 15.39 -42.61
C LEU A 406 4.05 15.22 -43.99
N PHE A 407 3.43 14.07 -44.25
CA PHE A 407 2.75 13.79 -45.51
C PHE A 407 1.24 13.88 -45.28
N ASN A 408 0.59 14.88 -45.88
CA ASN A 408 -0.85 15.06 -45.82
C ASN A 408 -1.48 14.65 -47.16
N HIS A 409 -2.30 13.60 -47.18
CA HIS A 409 -2.75 12.97 -48.43
C HIS A 409 -1.58 12.58 -49.34
N ASP A 410 -0.50 12.08 -48.75
CA ASP A 410 0.76 11.74 -49.42
C ASP A 410 1.52 12.92 -50.05
N GLU A 411 1.06 14.16 -49.84
CA GLU A 411 1.78 15.37 -50.21
C GLU A 411 2.69 15.83 -49.07
N ALA A 412 3.98 16.02 -49.39
CA ALA A 412 4.97 16.45 -48.41
C ALA A 412 4.74 17.91 -47.97
N VAL A 413 4.66 18.12 -46.66
CA VAL A 413 4.54 19.42 -46.01
C VAL A 413 5.69 19.62 -45.03
N TYR A 414 6.58 20.54 -45.36
CA TYR A 414 7.72 20.88 -44.50
C TYR A 414 7.28 21.61 -43.22
N CYS A 415 7.83 21.17 -42.08
CA CYS A 415 7.70 21.75 -40.74
C CYS A 415 9.04 21.61 -39.99
N ASP A 416 9.66 22.71 -39.54
CA ASP A 416 10.87 22.68 -38.72
C ASP A 416 10.69 21.89 -37.41
N LYS A 417 9.47 21.86 -36.85
CA LYS A 417 9.08 20.96 -35.75
C LYS A 417 7.66 20.46 -35.94
N ILE A 418 7.38 19.23 -35.49
CA ILE A 418 6.05 18.62 -35.57
C ILE A 418 5.66 18.17 -34.17
N VAL A 419 4.47 18.54 -33.70
CA VAL A 419 3.91 18.12 -32.40
C VAL A 419 2.67 17.28 -32.64
N TRP A 420 2.63 16.09 -32.05
CA TRP A 420 1.49 15.19 -32.14
C TRP A 420 0.53 15.38 -30.97
N THR A 421 -0.73 15.62 -31.29
CA THR A 421 -1.83 15.75 -30.31
C THR A 421 -3.10 15.03 -30.79
N ALA A 422 -3.00 14.21 -31.84
CA ALA A 422 -4.13 13.62 -32.54
C ALA A 422 -4.69 12.35 -31.88
N GLY A 423 -4.88 12.39 -30.56
CA GLY A 423 -5.54 11.34 -29.80
C GLY A 423 -4.61 10.56 -28.88
N ILE A 424 -5.23 9.85 -27.95
CA ILE A 424 -4.58 9.13 -26.86
C ILE A 424 -5.06 7.67 -26.81
N GLN A 425 -4.32 6.84 -26.09
CA GLN A 425 -4.66 5.46 -25.76
C GLN A 425 -4.21 5.13 -24.33
N ALA A 426 -4.86 4.16 -23.68
CA ALA A 426 -4.48 3.72 -22.33
C ALA A 426 -3.00 3.33 -22.27
N ASN A 427 -2.30 3.56 -21.16
CA ASN A 427 -0.87 3.24 -21.01
C ASN A 427 -0.51 1.81 -21.47
N ARG A 428 0.69 1.62 -22.06
CA ARG A 428 1.15 0.34 -22.61
C ARG A 428 1.02 -0.83 -21.63
N ILE A 429 1.42 -0.63 -20.37
CA ILE A 429 1.36 -1.67 -19.33
C ILE A 429 -0.07 -2.20 -19.18
N VAL A 430 -1.07 -1.32 -19.26
CA VAL A 430 -2.49 -1.69 -19.19
C VAL A 430 -2.96 -2.39 -20.45
N ARG A 431 -2.52 -1.95 -21.62
CA ARG A 431 -2.86 -2.60 -22.91
C ARG A 431 -2.32 -4.03 -22.97
N GLU A 432 -1.20 -4.32 -22.30
CA GLU A 432 -0.56 -5.64 -22.26
C GLU A 432 -1.15 -6.59 -21.20
N MET A 433 -2.00 -6.11 -20.28
CA MET A 433 -2.67 -6.96 -19.28
C MET A 433 -3.63 -7.97 -19.93
N ASP A 434 -3.69 -9.20 -19.42
CA ASP A 434 -4.62 -10.23 -19.91
C ASP A 434 -6.03 -10.08 -19.30
N VAL A 435 -6.70 -8.99 -19.66
CA VAL A 435 -8.05 -8.62 -19.21
C VAL A 435 -8.86 -8.06 -20.37
N GLU A 436 -10.19 -8.04 -20.23
CA GLU A 436 -11.07 -7.46 -21.25
C GLU A 436 -10.85 -5.95 -21.39
N LYS A 437 -10.77 -5.48 -22.64
CA LYS A 437 -10.45 -4.10 -22.99
C LYS A 437 -11.31 -3.60 -24.15
N ASP A 438 -11.51 -2.28 -24.20
CA ASP A 438 -12.13 -1.61 -25.34
C ASP A 438 -11.15 -1.41 -26.52
N ASN A 439 -11.66 -0.84 -27.62
CA ASN A 439 -10.86 -0.57 -28.84
C ASN A 439 -9.73 0.48 -28.66
N SER A 440 -9.68 1.15 -27.52
CA SER A 440 -8.62 2.09 -27.14
C SER A 440 -7.66 1.50 -26.09
N GLY A 441 -7.80 0.21 -25.79
CA GLY A 441 -6.98 -0.51 -24.82
C GLY A 441 -7.32 -0.22 -23.36
N ARG A 442 -8.48 0.39 -23.10
CA ARG A 442 -8.96 0.70 -21.74
C ARG A 442 -9.65 -0.51 -21.14
N VAL A 443 -9.39 -0.81 -19.87
CA VAL A 443 -9.93 -1.99 -19.19
C VAL A 443 -11.44 -1.86 -19.00
N VAL A 444 -12.18 -2.90 -19.35
CA VAL A 444 -13.62 -3.01 -19.06
C VAL A 444 -13.80 -3.35 -17.58
N LEU A 445 -14.57 -2.53 -16.87
CA LEU A 445 -14.74 -2.61 -15.42
C LEU A 445 -16.14 -3.08 -15.03
N ASN A 446 -16.27 -3.61 -13.82
CA ASN A 446 -17.57 -3.82 -13.21
C ASN A 446 -18.16 -2.49 -12.67
N LYS A 447 -19.37 -2.56 -12.12
CA LYS A 447 -20.09 -1.39 -11.57
C LYS A 447 -19.42 -0.71 -10.36
N HIS A 448 -18.33 -1.26 -9.82
CA HIS A 448 -17.56 -0.69 -8.71
C HIS A 448 -16.12 -0.33 -9.12
N HIS A 449 -15.86 -0.18 -10.43
CA HIS A 449 -14.55 0.15 -11.01
C HIS A 449 -13.46 -0.91 -10.80
N GLN A 450 -13.85 -2.15 -10.48
CA GLN A 450 -12.92 -3.27 -10.35
C GLN A 450 -12.74 -3.99 -11.68
N VAL A 451 -11.58 -4.62 -11.85
CA VAL A 451 -11.32 -5.54 -12.95
C VAL A 451 -12.13 -6.83 -12.73
N PRO A 452 -12.93 -7.28 -13.71
CA PRO A 452 -13.66 -8.54 -13.59
C PRO A 452 -12.73 -9.71 -13.23
N LYS A 453 -13.16 -10.57 -12.29
CA LYS A 453 -12.38 -11.67 -11.68
C LYS A 453 -11.28 -11.26 -10.70
N TYR A 454 -10.98 -9.96 -10.56
CA TYR A 454 -9.97 -9.44 -9.63
C TYR A 454 -10.56 -8.30 -8.79
N GLU A 455 -11.38 -8.65 -7.80
CA GLU A 455 -12.12 -7.68 -6.98
C GLU A 455 -11.22 -6.78 -6.11
N ASP A 456 -9.95 -7.16 -5.90
CA ASP A 456 -8.95 -6.34 -5.22
C ASP A 456 -8.25 -5.33 -6.15
N VAL A 457 -8.58 -5.30 -7.45
CA VAL A 457 -7.88 -4.48 -8.45
C VAL A 457 -8.83 -3.49 -9.09
N TYR A 458 -8.50 -2.20 -8.97
CA TYR A 458 -9.26 -1.07 -9.50
C TYR A 458 -8.48 -0.38 -10.62
N VAL A 459 -9.19 0.25 -11.56
CA VAL A 459 -8.57 1.06 -12.63
C VAL A 459 -9.22 2.44 -12.64
N VAL A 460 -8.40 3.49 -12.68
CA VAL A 460 -8.86 4.88 -12.62
C VAL A 460 -8.34 5.71 -13.80
N GLY A 461 -9.14 6.68 -14.24
CA GLY A 461 -8.81 7.66 -15.26
C GLY A 461 -8.72 7.06 -16.66
N ASP A 462 -7.75 7.51 -17.44
CA ASP A 462 -7.69 7.23 -18.89
C ASP A 462 -7.43 5.75 -19.24
N CYS A 463 -7.11 4.91 -18.25
CA CYS A 463 -7.00 3.45 -18.40
C CYS A 463 -8.35 2.72 -18.26
N ALA A 464 -9.39 3.39 -17.74
CA ALA A 464 -10.71 2.80 -17.49
C ALA A 464 -11.67 3.00 -18.67
N SER A 465 -12.38 1.95 -19.07
CA SER A 465 -13.42 2.02 -20.10
C SER A 465 -14.73 2.56 -19.50
N LEU A 466 -14.87 3.89 -19.52
CA LEU A 466 -16.07 4.60 -19.06
C LEU A 466 -16.84 5.21 -20.24
N PRO A 467 -18.16 5.45 -20.11
CA PRO A 467 -19.01 6.05 -21.15
C PRO A 467 -18.80 7.57 -21.30
N HIS A 468 -17.57 8.04 -21.11
CA HIS A 468 -17.17 9.44 -21.19
C HIS A 468 -15.83 9.58 -21.90
N ALA A 469 -15.60 10.75 -22.50
CA ALA A 469 -14.27 11.09 -22.99
C ALA A 469 -13.28 11.19 -21.81
N PRO A 470 -12.04 10.68 -21.97
CA PRO A 470 -11.01 10.80 -20.93
C PRO A 470 -10.76 12.26 -20.55
N SER A 471 -10.70 12.54 -19.24
CA SER A 471 -10.46 13.89 -18.71
C SER A 471 -10.02 13.84 -17.25
N ALA A 472 -9.33 14.89 -16.80
CA ALA A 472 -8.98 15.08 -15.40
C ALA A 472 -10.23 15.01 -14.50
N GLN A 473 -11.31 15.69 -14.88
CA GLN A 473 -12.56 15.68 -14.12
C GLN A 473 -13.14 14.27 -13.99
N LEU A 474 -13.16 13.49 -15.09
CA LEU A 474 -13.65 12.11 -15.04
C LEU A 474 -12.81 11.25 -14.08
N ALA A 475 -11.48 11.39 -14.13
CA ALA A 475 -10.57 10.65 -13.27
C ALA A 475 -10.76 11.01 -11.78
N GLU A 476 -11.01 12.28 -11.45
CA GLU A 476 -11.32 12.70 -10.09
C GLU A 476 -12.65 12.13 -9.60
N GLU A 477 -13.74 12.32 -10.36
CA GLU A 477 -15.07 11.83 -9.96
C GLU A 477 -15.07 10.29 -9.82
N GLN A 478 -14.37 9.58 -10.70
CA GLN A 478 -14.15 8.14 -10.56
C GLN A 478 -13.32 7.79 -9.32
N GLY A 479 -12.26 8.57 -9.03
CA GLY A 479 -11.44 8.40 -7.83
C GLY A 479 -12.24 8.56 -6.53
N GLU A 480 -13.20 9.49 -6.48
CA GLU A 480 -14.11 9.61 -5.33
C GLU A 480 -14.94 8.35 -5.11
N GLN A 481 -15.46 7.78 -6.20
CA GLN A 481 -16.25 6.55 -6.14
C GLN A 481 -15.42 5.33 -5.72
N ILE A 482 -14.19 5.20 -6.23
CA ILE A 482 -13.26 4.13 -5.82
C ILE A 482 -12.94 4.25 -4.32
N ALA A 483 -12.66 5.46 -3.84
CA ALA A 483 -12.41 5.68 -2.41
C ALA A 483 -13.61 5.27 -1.55
N LEU A 484 -14.83 5.59 -1.98
CA LEU A 484 -16.06 5.15 -1.29
C LEU A 484 -16.20 3.62 -1.27
N VAL A 485 -15.93 2.95 -2.39
CA VAL A 485 -15.98 1.47 -2.47
C VAL A 485 -14.96 0.85 -1.51
N LEU A 486 -13.72 1.35 -1.47
CA LEU A 486 -12.68 0.88 -0.56
C LEU A 486 -13.09 1.06 0.90
N GLN A 487 -13.63 2.23 1.27
CA GLN A 487 -14.13 2.49 2.62
C GLN A 487 -15.22 1.50 3.05
N LYS A 488 -16.21 1.25 2.18
CA LYS A 488 -17.27 0.26 2.45
C LYS A 488 -16.70 -1.15 2.61
N THR A 489 -15.71 -1.50 1.78
CA THR A 489 -15.02 -2.78 1.84
C THR A 489 -14.31 -2.97 3.18
N TRP A 490 -13.51 -1.99 3.63
CA TRP A 490 -12.79 -2.10 4.91
C TRP A 490 -13.72 -2.12 6.13
N ASN A 491 -14.88 -1.47 6.05
CA ASN A 491 -15.88 -1.51 7.11
C ASN A 491 -16.73 -2.79 7.11
N ASN A 492 -16.49 -3.73 6.18
CA ASN A 492 -17.33 -4.91 5.95
C ASN A 492 -18.80 -4.56 5.69
N GLU A 493 -19.03 -3.44 5.01
CA GLU A 493 -20.36 -2.97 4.61
C GLU A 493 -20.69 -3.43 3.19
N ALA A 494 -21.98 -3.46 2.85
CA ALA A 494 -22.40 -3.74 1.49
C ALA A 494 -21.88 -2.66 0.51
N LEU A 495 -21.40 -3.11 -0.66
CA LEU A 495 -20.93 -2.19 -1.69
C LEU A 495 -22.06 -1.29 -2.19
N PRO A 496 -21.79 0.02 -2.36
CA PRO A 496 -22.82 0.99 -2.69
C PRO A 496 -23.21 0.91 -4.16
N GLU A 497 -24.46 1.29 -4.46
CA GLU A 497 -24.81 1.66 -5.83
C GLU A 497 -24.18 3.01 -6.15
N LEU A 498 -23.26 3.02 -7.12
CA LEU A 498 -22.52 4.23 -7.48
C LEU A 498 -23.36 5.17 -8.34
N PRO A 499 -23.39 6.48 -8.06
CA PRO A 499 -24.11 7.43 -8.88
C PRO A 499 -23.46 7.57 -10.26
N GLU A 500 -24.26 7.94 -11.26
CA GLU A 500 -23.73 8.30 -12.58
C GLU A 500 -22.78 9.51 -12.47
N ILE A 501 -21.61 9.44 -13.12
CA ILE A 501 -20.64 10.54 -13.14
C ILE A 501 -21.19 11.68 -14.00
N LYS A 502 -21.36 12.85 -13.39
CA LYS A 502 -21.85 14.06 -14.07
C LYS A 502 -20.74 15.07 -14.29
N LEU A 503 -20.24 15.15 -15.52
CA LEU A 503 -19.23 16.13 -15.91
C LEU A 503 -19.82 17.54 -15.93
N LYS A 504 -19.05 18.53 -15.47
CA LYS A 504 -19.52 19.92 -15.26
C LYS A 504 -19.37 20.78 -16.52
N GLY A 505 -18.57 20.32 -17.46
CA GLY A 505 -18.28 21.00 -18.71
C GLY A 505 -16.82 20.89 -19.09
N VAL A 506 -16.47 21.53 -20.20
CA VAL A 506 -15.11 21.60 -20.72
C VAL A 506 -14.79 23.05 -21.01
N LEU A 507 -13.60 23.51 -20.64
CA LEU A 507 -13.11 24.85 -20.92
C LEU A 507 -11.75 24.75 -21.62
N GLY A 508 -11.59 25.52 -22.68
CA GLY A 508 -10.34 25.69 -23.40
C GLY A 508 -9.84 27.14 -23.35
N SER A 509 -8.52 27.32 -23.44
CA SER A 509 -7.88 28.64 -23.56
C SER A 509 -7.58 28.98 -25.02
N LEU A 510 -7.62 30.27 -25.32
CA LEU A 510 -7.07 30.88 -26.53
C LEU A 510 -6.15 32.01 -26.05
N GLY A 511 -4.96 31.60 -25.62
CA GLY A 511 -4.02 32.46 -24.95
C GLY A 511 -4.55 33.08 -23.64
N LYS A 512 -4.00 34.22 -23.24
CA LYS A 512 -4.27 34.87 -21.94
C LYS A 512 -5.64 35.53 -21.82
N LYS A 513 -6.26 35.94 -22.93
CA LYS A 513 -7.45 36.82 -22.91
C LYS A 513 -8.74 36.16 -23.35
N HIS A 514 -8.67 35.10 -24.15
CA HIS A 514 -9.85 34.46 -24.73
C HIS A 514 -9.90 32.99 -24.34
N GLY A 515 -11.10 32.44 -24.35
CA GLY A 515 -11.34 31.04 -24.08
C GLY A 515 -12.63 30.60 -24.74
N PHE A 516 -12.88 29.31 -24.68
CA PHE A 516 -14.07 28.69 -25.18
C PHE A 516 -14.48 27.54 -24.26
N GLY A 517 -15.67 27.00 -24.44
CA GLY A 517 -16.06 25.81 -23.70
C GLY A 517 -17.53 25.53 -23.75
N VAL A 518 -17.91 24.43 -23.13
CA VAL A 518 -19.31 24.03 -22.93
C VAL A 518 -19.51 23.85 -21.43
N MET A 519 -20.48 24.58 -20.87
CA MET A 519 -20.92 24.38 -19.49
C MET A 519 -22.42 24.24 -19.46
N ALA A 520 -22.93 23.25 -18.73
CA ALA A 520 -24.37 22.94 -18.68
C ALA A 520 -25.03 22.93 -20.10
N ASN A 521 -24.36 22.27 -21.06
CA ASN A 521 -24.76 22.19 -22.47
C ASN A 521 -24.87 23.53 -23.22
N ARG A 522 -24.29 24.61 -22.69
CA ARG A 522 -24.26 25.92 -23.35
C ARG A 522 -22.84 26.28 -23.81
N PRO A 523 -22.66 26.68 -25.08
CA PRO A 523 -21.37 27.16 -25.56
C PRO A 523 -21.04 28.52 -24.95
N LEU A 524 -19.81 28.67 -24.47
CA LEU A 524 -19.24 29.90 -23.92
C LEU A 524 -18.03 30.29 -24.77
N THR A 525 -17.87 31.58 -25.04
CA THR A 525 -16.74 32.13 -25.82
C THR A 525 -16.27 33.46 -25.23
N GLY A 526 -15.01 33.83 -25.45
CA GLY A 526 -14.47 35.13 -25.05
C GLY A 526 -13.81 35.12 -23.67
N ARG A 527 -13.90 36.24 -22.94
CA ARG A 527 -13.17 36.44 -21.67
C ARG A 527 -13.73 35.62 -20.51
N VAL A 528 -15.04 35.38 -20.49
CA VAL A 528 -15.71 34.65 -19.40
C VAL A 528 -15.18 33.21 -19.25
N PRO A 529 -15.20 32.35 -20.29
CA PRO A 529 -14.65 31.00 -20.16
C PRO A 529 -13.15 30.99 -19.82
N ARG A 530 -12.39 32.01 -20.25
CA ARG A 530 -10.97 32.15 -19.90
C ARG A 530 -10.74 32.44 -18.41
N LEU A 531 -11.58 33.30 -17.83
CA LEU A 531 -11.55 33.60 -16.39
C LEU A 531 -11.95 32.36 -15.57
N LEU A 532 -13.02 31.66 -15.98
CA LEU A 532 -13.46 30.43 -15.33
C LEU A 532 -12.37 29.35 -15.34
N LYS A 533 -11.71 29.16 -16.48
CA LYS A 533 -10.60 28.20 -16.60
C LYS A 533 -9.46 28.54 -15.64
N SER A 534 -9.03 29.81 -15.60
CA SER A 534 -8.03 30.26 -14.63
C SER A 534 -8.44 30.03 -13.19
N GLY A 535 -9.72 30.28 -12.85
CA GLY A 535 -10.25 30.03 -11.53
C GLY A 535 -10.20 28.55 -11.13
N ILE A 536 -10.56 27.65 -12.06
CA ILE A 536 -10.50 26.20 -11.83
C ILE A 536 -9.06 25.73 -11.62
N LEU A 537 -8.12 26.17 -12.46
CA LEU A 537 -6.70 25.81 -12.33
C LEU A 537 -6.12 26.33 -11.02
N TRP A 538 -6.45 27.57 -10.64
CA TRP A 538 -6.03 28.15 -9.36
C TRP A 538 -6.63 27.40 -8.18
N MET A 539 -7.92 27.06 -8.23
CA MET A 539 -8.60 26.32 -7.17
C MET A 539 -7.99 24.93 -7.00
N TYR A 540 -7.74 24.22 -8.11
CA TYR A 540 -7.07 22.92 -8.07
C TYR A 540 -5.72 23.05 -7.37
N LYS A 541 -4.84 23.93 -7.85
CA LYS A 541 -3.48 24.09 -7.31
C LYS A 541 -3.41 24.47 -5.82
N ASN A 542 -4.38 25.24 -5.31
CA ASN A 542 -4.31 25.79 -3.96
C ASN A 542 -5.24 25.12 -2.95
N HIS A 543 -6.25 24.37 -3.40
CA HIS A 543 -7.32 23.84 -2.52
C HIS A 543 -7.71 22.39 -2.82
N SER A 544 -7.40 21.83 -3.99
CA SER A 544 -7.88 20.49 -4.39
C SER A 544 -6.80 19.59 -4.98
N GLY A 545 -5.56 20.04 -5.00
CA GLY A 545 -4.40 19.37 -5.58
C GLY A 545 -3.37 19.10 -4.51
#